data_AF-A0A2E2YKU0-F1
#
_entry.id   AF-A0A2E2YKU0-F1
#
_cell.length_a   1.000
_cell.length_b   1.000
_cell.length_c   1.000
_cell.angle_alpha   90.00
_cell.angle_beta   90.00
_cell.angle_gamma   90.00
#
_symmetry.space_group_name_H-M   'P 1'
#
loop_
_entity.id
_entity.type
_entity.pdbx_description
1 polymer ?
#
loop_
_entity_poly.entity_id
_entity_poly.type
_entity_poly.pdbx_seq_one_letter_code
_entity_poly.pdbx_strand_id
1 'polypeptide(L)'
;MGIFTLYLKPTANGSIKMILVQRHFHVAKANRTSFERMSSGGLWPAMREMGVQMVAYGTWGFAGTGDVVVTHTAYADFDHWYATRRGYSASEKVGAFYNDPDILNAINHLMPIYTERDALIDYSEAYPFLLDEEYSRPNVHYRTSDTGPSPLPPTFGRGSIMEEINYEFGSDAVANECKQQLTEFVWPEIERNGGRVIGLGTSALANNNTFTTFISYPSFREYVEYGRVPHMNSESSVHEAWQSIRQSSQSMNRRLLIVGSDYGTNS
;
A
#
# COMPACT_ATOMS: atom_id res chain seq x y z
N MET A 1 3.74 -17.19 18.76
CA MET A 1 2.96 -16.54 17.69
C MET A 1 1.60 -16.14 18.26
N GLY A 2 1.35 -14.84 18.42
CA GLY A 2 0.06 -14.34 18.89
C GLY A 2 -0.93 -14.26 17.75
N ILE A 3 -2.06 -14.97 17.86
CA ILE A 3 -3.21 -14.79 16.98
C ILE A 3 -3.87 -13.47 17.40
N PHE A 4 -3.70 -12.41 16.61
CA PHE A 4 -4.47 -11.18 16.77
C PHE A 4 -5.78 -11.33 16.00
N THR A 5 -6.88 -11.52 16.74
CA THR A 5 -8.24 -11.38 16.21
C THR A 5 -8.55 -9.89 16.15
N LEU A 6 -8.50 -9.31 14.95
CA LEU A 6 -8.91 -7.94 14.71
C LEU A 6 -10.45 -7.90 14.70
N TYR A 7 -11.08 -7.36 15.73
CA TYR A 7 -12.52 -7.09 15.72
C TYR A 7 -12.75 -5.75 15.02
N LEU A 8 -13.10 -5.80 13.73
CA LEU A 8 -13.48 -4.62 12.98
C LEU A 8 -14.94 -4.28 13.27
N LYS A 9 -15.22 -3.01 13.59
CA LYS A 9 -16.59 -2.49 13.60
C LYS A 9 -17.11 -2.44 12.15
N PRO A 10 -18.32 -2.94 11.86
CA PRO A 10 -18.98 -2.67 10.60
C PRO A 10 -19.15 -1.15 10.44
N THR A 11 -18.79 -0.59 9.29
CA THR A 11 -19.11 0.80 8.97
C THR A 11 -20.61 0.94 8.76
N ALA A 12 -21.18 2.05 9.21
CA ALA A 12 -22.64 2.31 9.17
C ALA A 12 -23.26 2.31 7.77
N ASN A 13 -22.44 2.39 6.71
CA ASN A 13 -22.86 2.22 5.32
C ASN A 13 -22.16 0.98 4.78
N GLY A 14 -22.91 -0.09 4.52
CA GLY A 14 -22.41 -1.40 4.10
C GLY A 14 -21.78 -1.46 2.70
N SER A 15 -21.01 -0.45 2.28
CA SER A 15 -20.14 -0.56 1.12
C SER A 15 -18.90 -1.37 1.52
N ILE A 16 -18.65 -2.43 0.77
CA ILE A 16 -17.35 -3.12 0.74
C ILE A 16 -16.30 -2.05 0.49
N LYS A 17 -15.21 -2.06 1.26
CA LYS A 17 -14.11 -1.11 1.10
C LYS A 17 -12.86 -1.86 0.72
N MET A 18 -12.27 -1.47 -0.41
CA MET A 18 -10.89 -1.78 -0.74
C MET A 18 -9.98 -1.48 0.46
N ILE A 19 -9.05 -2.39 0.73
CA ILE A 19 -8.09 -2.22 1.82
C ILE A 19 -6.66 -2.22 1.30
N LEU A 20 -5.83 -1.33 1.84
CA LEU A 20 -4.38 -1.37 1.70
C LEU A 20 -3.79 -1.88 3.00
N VAL A 21 -3.14 -3.03 2.96
CA VAL A 21 -2.41 -3.57 4.10
C VAL A 21 -0.96 -3.15 3.97
N GLN A 22 -0.53 -2.26 4.85
CA GLN A 22 0.88 -2.03 5.11
C GLN A 22 1.36 -3.10 6.10
N ARG A 23 2.36 -3.89 5.74
CA ARG A 23 2.95 -4.88 6.64
C ARG A 23 4.42 -4.58 6.87
N HIS A 24 4.81 -4.55 8.14
CA HIS A 24 6.19 -4.42 8.56
C HIS A 24 6.72 -5.81 8.91
N PHE A 25 7.87 -6.16 8.34
CA PHE A 25 8.56 -7.41 8.59
C PHE A 25 9.90 -7.13 9.25
N HIS A 26 10.13 -7.76 10.40
CA HIS A 26 11.45 -7.86 10.99
C HIS A 26 12.18 -9.02 10.31
N VAL A 27 13.15 -8.66 9.49
CA VAL A 27 14.01 -9.60 8.74
C VAL A 27 15.45 -9.18 9.00
N ALA A 28 16.23 -10.10 9.56
CA ALA A 28 17.66 -9.89 9.76
C ALA A 28 18.34 -9.37 8.48
N LYS A 29 19.25 -8.40 8.60
CA LYS A 29 19.87 -7.73 7.45
C LYS A 29 20.48 -8.70 6.43
N ALA A 30 21.11 -9.78 6.92
CA ALA A 30 21.70 -10.83 6.08
C ALA A 30 20.67 -11.62 5.24
N ASN A 31 19.41 -11.67 5.69
CA ASN A 31 18.33 -12.42 5.05
C ASN A 31 17.49 -11.55 4.09
N ARG A 32 17.63 -10.22 4.12
CA ARG A 32 16.78 -9.29 3.36
C ARG A 32 16.83 -9.53 1.85
N THR A 33 17.99 -9.84 1.28
CA THR A 33 18.11 -10.16 -0.16
C THR A 33 17.38 -11.45 -0.53
N SER A 34 17.52 -12.50 0.27
CA SER A 34 16.78 -13.75 0.06
C SER A 34 15.28 -13.55 0.20
N PHE A 35 14.87 -12.78 1.21
CA PHE A 35 13.47 -12.40 1.43
C PHE A 35 12.89 -11.64 0.23
N GLU A 36 13.61 -10.64 -0.30
CA GLU A 36 13.20 -9.93 -1.51
C GLU A 36 13.07 -10.88 -2.69
N ARG A 37 14.11 -11.69 -2.98
CA ARG A 37 14.13 -12.63 -4.11
C ARG A 37 12.96 -13.61 -4.09
N MET A 38 12.67 -14.20 -2.93
CA MET A 38 11.53 -15.11 -2.75
C MET A 38 10.20 -14.37 -2.88
N SER A 39 10.13 -13.12 -2.41
CA SER A 39 8.93 -12.30 -2.52
C SER A 39 8.65 -11.91 -3.98
N SER A 40 9.62 -11.29 -4.66
CA SER A 40 9.48 -10.78 -6.02
C SER A 40 9.44 -11.86 -7.10
N GLY A 41 10.18 -12.95 -6.91
CA GLY A 41 10.21 -14.07 -7.85
C GLY A 41 9.07 -15.07 -7.68
N GLY A 42 8.32 -15.04 -6.57
CA GLY A 42 7.37 -16.08 -6.23
C GLY A 42 6.08 -15.58 -5.59
N LEU A 43 6.16 -15.04 -4.37
CA LEU A 43 4.97 -14.67 -3.60
C LEU A 43 4.15 -13.57 -4.28
N TRP A 44 4.78 -12.49 -4.73
CA TRP A 44 4.07 -11.36 -5.34
C TRP A 44 3.43 -11.72 -6.68
N PRO A 45 4.08 -12.46 -7.59
CA PRO A 45 3.41 -13.04 -8.75
C PRO A 45 2.21 -13.93 -8.36
N ALA A 46 2.35 -14.76 -7.33
CA ALA A 46 1.24 -15.62 -6.89
C ALA A 46 0.06 -14.81 -6.33
N MET A 47 0.33 -13.77 -5.54
CA MET A 47 -0.69 -12.85 -5.03
C MET A 47 -1.37 -12.08 -6.16
N ARG A 48 -0.62 -11.73 -7.21
CA ARG A 48 -1.16 -11.09 -8.42
C ARG A 48 -2.16 -11.99 -9.14
N GLU A 49 -1.88 -13.29 -9.25
CA GLU A 49 -2.83 -14.29 -9.78
C GLU A 49 -4.07 -14.46 -8.89
N MET A 50 -3.95 -14.20 -7.59
CA MET A 50 -5.09 -14.18 -6.67
C MET A 50 -5.93 -12.89 -6.74
N GLY A 51 -5.53 -11.91 -7.56
CA GLY A 51 -6.21 -10.61 -7.70
C GLY A 51 -5.80 -9.56 -6.66
N VAL A 52 -4.67 -9.78 -5.98
CA VAL A 52 -4.05 -8.80 -5.07
C VAL A 52 -3.08 -7.93 -5.86
N GLN A 53 -3.13 -6.62 -5.64
CA GLN A 53 -2.11 -5.72 -6.19
C GLN A 53 -1.03 -5.44 -5.14
N MET A 54 0.21 -5.80 -5.47
CA MET A 54 1.36 -5.23 -4.78
C MET A 54 1.44 -3.74 -5.09
N VAL A 55 1.56 -2.90 -4.07
CA VAL A 55 1.63 -1.45 -4.23
C VAL A 55 3.05 -0.94 -4.05
N ALA A 56 3.76 -1.40 -3.02
CA ALA A 56 5.15 -1.04 -2.79
C ALA A 56 5.88 -2.06 -1.92
N TYR A 57 7.21 -2.06 -2.01
CA TYR A 57 8.11 -2.81 -1.15
C TYR A 57 9.35 -1.97 -0.89
N GLY A 58 9.83 -1.91 0.35
CA GLY A 58 11.02 -1.13 0.65
C GLY A 58 11.38 -1.05 2.13
N THR A 59 12.18 -0.04 2.47
CA THR A 59 12.52 0.30 3.85
C THR A 59 12.28 1.78 4.09
N TRP A 60 11.90 2.17 5.31
CA TRP A 60 11.77 3.58 5.65
C TRP A 60 13.12 4.29 5.53
N GLY A 61 13.21 5.26 4.62
CA GLY A 61 14.37 6.14 4.47
C GLY A 61 14.30 7.37 5.36
N PHE A 62 13.08 7.82 5.69
CA PHE A 62 12.83 8.99 6.53
C PHE A 62 11.62 8.77 7.44
N ALA A 63 11.75 9.17 8.71
CA ALA A 63 10.70 9.14 9.74
C ALA A 63 10.01 7.76 9.92
N GLY A 64 10.79 6.68 9.92
CA GLY A 64 10.35 5.33 10.26
C GLY A 64 11.53 4.46 10.69
N THR A 65 11.27 3.26 11.19
CA THR A 65 12.32 2.33 11.61
C THR A 65 12.98 1.69 10.38
N GLY A 66 14.27 1.98 10.13
CA GLY A 66 15.05 1.35 9.04
C GLY A 66 15.33 -0.15 9.25
N ASP A 67 14.93 -0.67 10.42
CA ASP A 67 15.14 -2.06 10.84
C ASP A 67 14.09 -3.02 10.28
N VAL A 68 12.99 -2.50 9.72
CA VAL A 68 11.96 -3.31 9.08
C VAL A 68 11.99 -3.18 7.56
N VAL A 69 11.53 -4.24 6.91
CA VAL A 69 11.13 -4.22 5.51
C VAL A 69 9.61 -4.06 5.45
N VAL A 70 9.12 -3.21 4.56
CA VAL A 70 7.70 -2.86 4.48
C VAL A 70 7.14 -3.30 3.14
N THR A 71 5.94 -3.86 3.15
CA THR A 71 5.13 -4.07 1.95
C THR A 71 3.81 -3.33 2.05
N HIS A 72 3.32 -2.85 0.92
CA HIS A 72 1.95 -2.37 0.76
C HIS A 72 1.27 -3.27 -0.25
N THR A 73 0.14 -3.86 0.14
CA THR A 73 -0.67 -4.77 -0.70
C THR A 73 -2.12 -4.35 -0.63
N ALA A 74 -2.76 -4.17 -1.78
CA ALA A 74 -4.17 -3.81 -1.87
C ALA A 74 -5.03 -5.06 -2.11
N TYR A 75 -6.19 -5.12 -1.45
CA TYR A 75 -7.19 -6.18 -1.57
C TYR A 75 -8.57 -5.57 -1.73
N ALA A 76 -9.48 -6.33 -2.34
CA ALA A 76 -10.87 -5.90 -2.53
C ALA A 76 -11.58 -5.62 -1.19
N ASP A 77 -11.23 -6.38 -0.15
CA ASP A 77 -11.73 -6.22 1.22
C ASP A 77 -10.93 -7.14 2.19
N PHE A 78 -11.41 -7.27 3.43
CA PHE A 78 -10.81 -8.15 4.44
C PHE A 78 -10.98 -9.65 4.15
N ASP A 79 -12.06 -10.06 3.47
CA ASP A 79 -12.31 -11.46 3.14
C ASP A 79 -11.35 -11.91 2.02
N HIS A 80 -11.09 -11.05 1.04
CA HIS A 80 -10.06 -11.22 0.04
C HIS A 80 -8.68 -11.35 0.71
N TRP A 81 -8.36 -10.44 1.64
CA TRP A 81 -7.10 -10.54 2.37
C TRP A 81 -7.00 -11.87 3.14
N TYR A 82 -8.07 -12.32 3.78
CA TYR A 82 -8.10 -13.62 4.45
C TYR A 82 -7.94 -14.80 3.48
N ALA A 83 -8.57 -14.75 2.31
CA ALA A 83 -8.52 -15.79 1.28
C ALA A 83 -7.11 -16.02 0.71
N THR A 84 -6.23 -15.02 0.79
CA THR A 84 -4.84 -15.09 0.31
C THR A 84 -3.84 -15.66 1.32
N ARG A 85 -4.29 -15.96 2.56
CA ARG A 85 -3.38 -16.46 3.61
C ARG A 85 -3.05 -17.92 3.40
N ARG A 86 -1.76 -18.24 3.27
CA ARG A 86 -1.27 -19.62 3.37
C ARG A 86 -1.37 -20.05 4.84
N GLY A 87 -1.96 -21.21 5.12
CA GLY A 87 -1.87 -21.84 6.45
C GLY A 87 -0.44 -22.35 6.67
N TYR A 88 0.11 -22.16 7.86
CA TYR A 88 1.48 -22.52 8.24
C TYR A 88 1.60 -23.91 8.89
N SER A 89 0.48 -24.54 9.22
CA SER A 89 0.42 -25.89 9.78
C SER A 89 -0.79 -26.65 9.27
N ALA A 90 -0.80 -27.97 9.42
CA ALA A 90 -1.95 -28.82 9.07
C ALA A 90 -3.24 -28.44 9.82
N SER A 91 -3.13 -27.70 10.93
CA SER A 91 -4.27 -27.19 11.73
C SER A 91 -4.69 -25.76 11.39
N GLU A 92 -3.90 -25.03 10.60
CA GLU A 92 -4.23 -23.66 10.24
C GLU A 92 -5.12 -23.60 9.01
N LYS A 93 -6.14 -22.74 9.07
CA LYS A 93 -7.03 -22.48 7.94
C LYS A 93 -6.21 -21.89 6.79
N VAL A 94 -6.06 -22.70 5.75
CA VAL A 94 -5.56 -22.27 4.45
C VAL A 94 -6.66 -21.39 3.81
N GLY A 95 -6.27 -20.21 3.34
CA GLY A 95 -7.16 -19.29 2.64
C GLY A 95 -7.74 -19.92 1.38
N ALA A 96 -8.96 -19.50 1.02
CA ALA A 96 -9.78 -20.15 0.01
C ALA A 96 -9.05 -20.33 -1.35
N PHE A 97 -8.16 -19.41 -1.73
CA PHE A 97 -7.47 -19.45 -3.01
C PHE A 97 -6.47 -20.59 -3.18
N TYR A 98 -5.96 -21.17 -2.10
CA TYR A 98 -5.10 -22.36 -2.20
C TYR A 98 -5.90 -23.66 -2.33
N ASN A 99 -7.23 -23.60 -2.17
CA ASN A 99 -8.13 -24.72 -2.42
C ASN A 99 -8.87 -24.59 -3.75
N ASP A 100 -8.72 -23.44 -4.44
CA ASP A 100 -9.27 -23.21 -5.78
C ASP A 100 -8.36 -23.88 -6.83
N PRO A 101 -8.86 -24.85 -7.63
CA PRO A 101 -8.02 -25.57 -8.58
C PRO A 101 -7.42 -24.69 -9.69
N ASP A 102 -8.14 -23.68 -10.16
CA ASP A 102 -7.70 -22.84 -11.27
C ASP A 102 -6.59 -21.89 -10.81
N ILE A 103 -6.77 -21.29 -9.63
CA ILE A 103 -5.74 -20.45 -9.01
C ILE A 103 -4.54 -21.29 -8.61
N LEU A 104 -4.75 -22.47 -8.01
CA LEU A 104 -3.66 -23.36 -7.62
C LEU A 104 -2.83 -23.77 -8.84
N ASN A 105 -3.46 -24.11 -9.95
CA ASN A 105 -2.77 -24.41 -11.21
C ASN A 105 -1.93 -23.22 -11.70
N ALA A 106 -2.47 -22.00 -11.61
CA ALA A 106 -1.75 -20.78 -12.00
C ALA A 106 -0.51 -20.52 -11.13
N ILE A 107 -0.56 -20.80 -9.82
CA ILE A 107 0.52 -20.45 -8.89
C ILE A 107 1.45 -21.60 -8.49
N ASN A 108 1.13 -22.86 -8.82
CA ASN A 108 1.87 -24.02 -8.31
C ASN A 108 3.37 -23.96 -8.64
N HIS A 109 3.72 -23.50 -9.84
CA HIS A 109 5.11 -23.35 -10.26
C HIS A 109 5.88 -22.27 -9.47
N LEU A 110 5.17 -21.31 -8.87
CA LEU A 110 5.75 -20.24 -8.04
C LEU A 110 5.96 -20.69 -6.59
N MET A 111 5.12 -21.58 -6.07
CA MET A 111 5.14 -22.00 -4.66
C MET A 111 6.51 -22.47 -4.17
N PRO A 112 7.28 -23.29 -4.91
CA PRO A 112 8.63 -23.68 -4.49
C PRO A 112 9.59 -22.49 -4.31
N ILE A 113 9.40 -21.39 -5.05
CA ILE A 113 10.30 -20.22 -5.02
C ILE A 113 10.22 -19.50 -3.67
N TYR A 114 9.06 -19.50 -3.02
CA TYR A 114 8.81 -18.74 -1.79
C TYR A 114 8.46 -19.58 -0.56
N THR A 115 8.58 -20.91 -0.63
CA THR A 115 8.17 -21.79 0.48
C THR A 115 8.99 -21.58 1.76
N GLU A 116 10.26 -21.17 1.67
CA GLU A 116 11.11 -20.90 2.84
C GLU A 116 11.07 -19.44 3.30
N ARG A 117 10.31 -18.58 2.62
CA ARG A 117 10.32 -17.13 2.85
C ARG A 117 9.95 -16.78 4.29
N ASP A 118 8.96 -17.45 4.85
CA ASP A 118 8.42 -17.09 6.16
C ASP A 118 9.36 -17.49 7.31
N ALA A 119 10.26 -18.46 7.08
CA ALA A 119 11.33 -18.79 8.02
C ALA A 119 12.39 -17.67 8.13
N LEU A 120 12.40 -16.70 7.20
CA LEU A 120 13.28 -15.54 7.25
C LEU A 120 12.70 -14.38 8.08
N ILE A 121 11.46 -14.51 8.56
CA ILE A 121 10.72 -13.46 9.27
C ILE A 121 10.76 -13.76 10.76
N ASP A 122 11.39 -12.87 11.54
CA ASP A 122 11.40 -12.99 13.00
C ASP A 122 10.01 -12.64 13.59
N TYR A 123 9.42 -11.56 13.07
CA TYR A 123 8.09 -11.08 13.43
C TYR A 123 7.52 -10.19 12.31
N SER A 124 6.20 -10.08 12.23
CA SER A 124 5.55 -9.13 11.33
C SER A 124 4.28 -8.53 11.94
N GLU A 125 4.01 -7.27 11.62
CA GLU A 125 2.82 -6.53 12.04
C GLU A 125 2.12 -5.92 10.83
N ALA A 126 0.78 -5.95 10.82
CA ALA A 126 -0.03 -5.47 9.72
C ALA A 126 -0.90 -4.27 10.16
N TYR A 127 -0.88 -3.23 9.35
CA TYR A 127 -1.62 -1.98 9.53
C TYR A 127 -2.55 -1.80 8.32
N PRO A 128 -3.84 -2.17 8.46
CA PRO A 128 -4.81 -2.02 7.39
C PRO A 128 -5.33 -0.58 7.30
N PHE A 129 -5.43 -0.07 6.08
CA PHE A 129 -6.08 1.19 5.72
C PHE A 129 -7.31 0.88 4.88
N LEU A 130 -8.45 1.47 5.25
CA LEU A 130 -9.66 1.48 4.45
C LEU A 130 -9.49 2.53 3.36
N LEU A 131 -9.30 2.12 2.12
CA LEU A 131 -9.11 3.03 1.01
C LEU A 131 -10.43 3.69 0.61
N ASP A 132 -10.32 4.93 0.16
CA ASP A 132 -11.39 5.64 -0.50
C ASP A 132 -11.35 5.29 -2.00
N GLU A 133 -12.31 4.49 -2.45
CA GLU A 133 -12.32 3.93 -3.82
C GLU A 133 -12.51 4.99 -4.91
N GLU A 134 -13.10 6.14 -4.58
CA GLU A 134 -13.23 7.26 -5.53
C GLU A 134 -11.85 7.84 -5.89
N TYR A 135 -10.93 7.82 -4.93
CA TYR A 135 -9.64 8.51 -5.00
C TYR A 135 -8.44 7.57 -5.08
N SER A 136 -8.64 6.27 -4.90
CA SER A 136 -7.58 5.28 -4.88
C SER A 136 -7.46 4.56 -6.22
N ARG A 137 -6.21 4.34 -6.64
CA ARG A 137 -5.85 3.74 -7.93
C ARG A 137 -5.61 2.23 -7.92
N PRO A 138 -5.36 1.52 -6.80
CA PRO A 138 -5.17 0.09 -6.86
C PRO A 138 -6.38 -0.61 -7.50
N ASN A 139 -6.10 -1.53 -8.43
CA ASN A 139 -7.09 -2.33 -9.12
C ASN A 139 -6.98 -3.78 -8.65
N VAL A 140 -7.96 -4.18 -7.85
CA VAL A 140 -7.99 -5.42 -7.10
C VAL A 140 -9.34 -6.09 -7.30
N HIS A 141 -9.34 -7.42 -7.31
CA HIS A 141 -10.54 -8.20 -7.58
C HIS A 141 -10.38 -9.59 -7.01
N TYR A 142 -11.47 -10.30 -6.79
CA TYR A 142 -11.39 -11.73 -6.57
C TYR A 142 -11.11 -12.41 -7.92
N ARG A 143 -10.06 -13.23 -7.98
CA ARG A 143 -9.79 -13.99 -9.21
C ARG A 143 -10.93 -14.97 -9.48
N THR A 144 -11.46 -14.93 -10.70
CA THR A 144 -12.36 -15.91 -11.32
C THR A 144 -11.72 -16.39 -12.62
N SER A 145 -12.30 -17.32 -13.37
CA SER A 145 -11.79 -17.71 -14.70
C SER A 145 -11.59 -16.51 -15.64
N ASP A 146 -12.46 -15.51 -15.52
CA ASP A 146 -12.60 -14.43 -16.51
C ASP A 146 -11.76 -13.19 -16.17
N THR A 147 -11.25 -13.07 -14.94
CA THR A 147 -10.71 -11.79 -14.44
C THR A 147 -9.21 -11.58 -14.45
N GLY A 148 -8.34 -12.37 -15.09
CA GLY A 148 -6.89 -12.10 -15.17
C GLY A 148 -6.14 -11.78 -13.84
N PRO A 149 -4.81 -11.62 -13.88
CA PRO A 149 -4.04 -11.18 -12.72
C PRO A 149 -4.17 -9.66 -12.50
N SER A 150 -4.10 -9.19 -11.25
CA SER A 150 -4.08 -7.74 -10.92
C SER A 150 -2.90 -7.00 -11.58
N PRO A 151 -2.94 -5.67 -11.73
CA PRO A 151 -1.81 -4.94 -12.30
C PRO A 151 -0.53 -5.04 -11.47
N LEU A 152 0.59 -4.68 -12.10
CA LEU A 152 1.87 -4.54 -11.42
C LEU A 152 1.87 -3.30 -10.47
N PRO A 153 2.83 -3.22 -9.54
CA PRO A 153 2.92 -2.06 -8.65
C PRO A 153 3.05 -0.73 -9.39
N PRO A 154 2.39 0.33 -8.93
CA PRO A 154 2.47 1.66 -9.55
C PRO A 154 3.77 2.41 -9.19
N THR A 155 4.84 1.75 -8.73
CA THR A 155 6.11 2.41 -8.37
C THR A 155 7.06 2.58 -9.56
N PHE A 156 8.14 3.33 -9.38
CA PHE A 156 9.19 3.51 -10.40
C PHE A 156 10.38 2.55 -10.22
N GLY A 157 10.24 1.53 -9.36
CA GLY A 157 11.27 0.52 -9.12
C GLY A 157 12.27 0.90 -8.05
N ARG A 158 13.38 0.17 -7.99
CA ARG A 158 14.36 0.29 -6.92
C ARG A 158 14.93 1.69 -6.86
N GLY A 159 14.97 2.26 -5.65
CA GLY A 159 15.48 3.60 -5.37
C GLY A 159 14.45 4.71 -5.55
N SER A 160 13.27 4.41 -6.11
CA SER A 160 12.17 5.37 -6.14
C SER A 160 11.60 5.61 -4.74
N ILE A 161 10.80 6.67 -4.59
CA ILE A 161 10.24 7.06 -3.29
C ILE A 161 8.74 6.81 -3.29
N MET A 162 8.24 6.18 -2.23
CA MET A 162 6.83 6.25 -1.89
C MET A 162 6.66 7.07 -0.62
N GLU A 163 5.93 8.16 -0.73
CA GLU A 163 5.54 9.01 0.38
C GLU A 163 4.25 8.49 1.01
N GLU A 164 4.25 8.48 2.34
CA GLU A 164 3.06 8.35 3.16
C GLU A 164 2.91 9.62 4.00
N ILE A 165 1.75 10.25 3.94
CA ILE A 165 1.42 11.39 4.81
C ILE A 165 0.14 11.06 5.57
N ASN A 166 0.22 11.03 6.90
CA ASN A 166 -0.95 10.98 7.77
C ASN A 166 -1.32 12.39 8.22
N TYR A 167 -2.54 12.80 7.89
CA TYR A 167 -3.12 14.07 8.28
C TYR A 167 -4.15 13.89 9.39
N GLU A 168 -4.19 14.84 10.31
CA GLU A 168 -5.20 14.96 11.36
C GLU A 168 -5.82 16.37 11.33
N PHE A 169 -7.14 16.44 11.39
CA PHE A 169 -7.89 17.69 11.30
C PHE A 169 -8.83 17.88 12.49
N GLY A 170 -9.20 19.13 12.76
CA GLY A 170 -10.11 19.44 13.88
C GLY A 170 -11.54 18.91 13.71
N SER A 171 -11.96 18.54 12.48
CA SER A 171 -13.28 17.97 12.22
C SER A 171 -13.33 17.23 10.88
N ASP A 172 -14.36 16.38 10.71
CA ASP A 172 -14.63 15.66 9.46
C ASP A 172 -14.93 16.61 8.29
N ALA A 173 -15.57 17.75 8.55
CA ALA A 173 -15.86 18.76 7.52
C ALA A 173 -14.57 19.36 6.93
N VAL A 174 -13.63 19.74 7.81
CA VAL A 174 -12.32 20.26 7.39
C VAL A 174 -11.50 19.19 6.68
N ALA A 175 -11.54 17.94 7.19
CA ALA A 175 -10.90 16.82 6.51
C ALA A 175 -11.42 16.63 5.08
N ASN A 176 -12.74 16.68 4.88
CA ASN A 176 -13.35 16.52 3.55
C ASN A 176 -13.02 17.68 2.60
N GLU A 177 -13.00 18.92 3.09
CA GLU A 177 -12.55 20.07 2.29
C GLU A 177 -11.08 19.92 1.87
N CYS A 178 -10.20 19.50 2.79
CA CYS A 178 -8.80 19.26 2.47
C CYS A 178 -8.61 18.09 1.49
N LYS A 179 -9.45 17.05 1.55
CA LYS A 179 -9.46 15.97 0.55
C LYS A 179 -9.81 16.51 -0.84
N GLN A 180 -10.84 17.33 -0.95
CA GLN A 180 -11.22 17.97 -2.22
C GLN A 180 -10.07 18.84 -2.77
N GLN A 181 -9.43 19.64 -1.90
CA GLN A 181 -8.28 20.44 -2.32
C GLN A 181 -7.11 19.59 -2.83
N LEU A 182 -6.84 18.45 -2.18
CA LEU A 182 -5.82 17.51 -2.64
C LEU A 182 -6.16 16.95 -4.02
N THR A 183 -7.39 16.46 -4.20
CA THR A 183 -7.81 15.74 -5.41
C THR A 183 -8.02 16.68 -6.60
N GLU A 184 -8.49 17.90 -6.38
CA GLU A 184 -8.78 18.87 -7.44
C GLU A 184 -7.55 19.66 -7.88
N PHE A 185 -6.62 19.99 -6.97
CA PHE A 185 -5.52 20.90 -7.27
C PHE A 185 -4.13 20.27 -7.11
N VAL A 186 -3.85 19.63 -5.97
CA VAL A 186 -2.49 19.19 -5.63
C VAL A 186 -2.08 17.95 -6.42
N TRP A 187 -2.91 16.92 -6.42
CA TRP A 187 -2.62 15.64 -7.05
C TRP A 187 -2.49 15.74 -8.58
N PRO A 188 -3.37 16.45 -9.30
CA PRO A 188 -3.19 16.63 -10.74
C PRO A 188 -1.86 17.31 -11.10
N GLU A 189 -1.38 18.25 -10.28
CA GLU A 189 -0.06 18.87 -10.48
C GLU A 189 1.08 17.87 -10.25
N ILE A 190 1.01 17.05 -9.20
CA ILE A 190 2.00 16.00 -8.94
C ILE A 190 2.05 15.01 -10.11
N GLU A 191 0.89 14.54 -10.59
CA GLU A 191 0.81 13.60 -11.70
C GLU A 191 1.34 14.21 -13.01
N ARG A 192 1.03 15.49 -13.27
CA ARG A 192 1.56 16.22 -14.44
C ARG A 192 3.09 16.34 -14.43
N ASN A 193 3.69 16.43 -13.25
CA ASN A 193 5.16 16.46 -13.07
C ASN A 193 5.79 15.04 -13.02
N GLY A 194 5.00 14.00 -13.27
CA GLY A 194 5.46 12.62 -13.37
C GLY A 194 5.43 11.82 -12.07
N GLY A 195 4.84 12.35 -11.00
CA GLY A 195 4.48 11.55 -9.82
C GLY A 195 3.32 10.60 -10.12
N ARG A 196 3.06 9.65 -9.22
CA ARG A 196 1.93 8.73 -9.31
C ARG A 196 1.17 8.71 -8.00
N VAL A 197 -0.06 9.20 -8.02
CA VAL A 197 -0.94 9.07 -6.87
C VAL A 197 -1.39 7.62 -6.75
N ILE A 198 -1.22 7.05 -5.56
CA ILE A 198 -1.69 5.70 -5.26
C ILE A 198 -3.08 5.80 -4.65
N GLY A 199 -3.28 6.68 -3.68
CA GLY A 199 -4.61 6.92 -3.15
C GLY A 199 -4.63 7.52 -1.76
N LEU A 200 -5.81 7.43 -1.16
CA LEU A 200 -6.12 7.91 0.17
C LEU A 200 -6.85 6.82 0.95
N GLY A 201 -6.53 6.67 2.23
CA GLY A 201 -7.27 5.79 3.11
C GLY A 201 -7.23 6.25 4.55
N THR A 202 -8.15 5.74 5.35
CA THR A 202 -8.15 5.94 6.80
C THR A 202 -7.68 4.66 7.46
N SER A 203 -6.78 4.75 8.44
CA SER A 203 -6.38 3.57 9.20
C SER A 203 -7.62 2.92 9.81
N ALA A 204 -7.77 1.60 9.66
CA ALA A 204 -8.92 0.88 10.22
C ALA A 204 -8.95 0.90 11.77
N LEU A 205 -7.89 1.42 12.39
CA LEU A 205 -7.72 1.56 13.83
C LEU A 205 -7.78 3.02 14.31
N ALA A 206 -7.87 3.99 13.42
CA ALA A 206 -7.85 5.42 13.74
C ALA A 206 -9.25 6.06 13.80
N ASN A 207 -9.30 7.31 14.27
CA ASN A 207 -10.51 8.13 14.35
C ASN A 207 -10.89 8.70 12.98
N ASN A 208 -12.16 9.11 12.83
CA ASN A 208 -12.76 9.54 11.55
C ASN A 208 -12.14 10.79 10.92
N ASN A 209 -11.52 11.66 11.71
CA ASN A 209 -10.94 12.95 11.28
C ASN A 209 -9.49 12.82 10.78
N THR A 210 -9.05 11.61 10.46
CA THR A 210 -7.71 11.32 9.93
C THR A 210 -7.79 10.67 8.56
N PHE A 211 -6.84 11.01 7.70
CA PHE A 211 -6.62 10.26 6.47
C PHE A 211 -5.13 10.22 6.14
N THR A 212 -4.75 9.17 5.44
CA THR A 212 -3.39 8.91 4.98
C THR A 212 -3.37 8.89 3.47
N THR A 213 -2.42 9.60 2.85
CA THR A 213 -2.20 9.59 1.40
C THR A 213 -0.94 8.81 1.06
N PHE A 214 -0.97 8.13 -0.08
CA PHE A 214 0.16 7.40 -0.65
C PHE A 214 0.48 7.93 -2.04
N ILE A 215 1.72 8.35 -2.27
CA ILE A 215 2.16 8.92 -3.55
C ILE A 215 3.56 8.39 -3.88
N SER A 216 3.78 7.98 -5.13
CA SER A 216 5.08 7.52 -5.62
C SER A 216 5.75 8.60 -6.47
N TYR A 217 7.07 8.73 -6.33
CA TYR A 217 7.93 9.64 -7.08
C TYR A 217 9.12 8.89 -7.68
N PRO A 218 9.63 9.30 -8.86
CA PRO A 218 10.76 8.63 -9.52
C PRO A 218 12.02 8.56 -8.66
N SER A 219 12.33 9.61 -7.90
CA SER A 219 13.42 9.61 -6.92
C SER A 219 13.18 10.63 -5.79
N PHE A 220 14.13 10.72 -4.86
CA PHE A 220 14.11 11.73 -3.80
C PHE A 220 14.20 13.17 -4.35
N ARG A 221 14.83 13.35 -5.51
CA ARG A 221 14.93 14.67 -6.16
C ARG A 221 13.54 15.17 -6.55
N GLU A 222 12.79 14.38 -7.30
CA GLU A 222 11.44 14.73 -7.76
C GLU A 222 10.48 14.95 -6.58
N TYR A 223 10.61 14.12 -5.54
CA TYR A 223 9.90 14.34 -4.28
C TYR A 223 10.15 15.74 -3.70
N VAL A 224 11.41 16.20 -3.68
CA VAL A 224 11.76 17.54 -3.17
C VAL A 224 11.28 18.64 -4.12
N GLU A 225 11.39 18.44 -5.44
CA GLU A 225 11.09 19.45 -6.46
C GLU A 225 9.60 19.78 -6.55
N TYR A 226 8.70 18.78 -6.46
CA TYR A 226 7.25 18.99 -6.63
C TYR A 226 6.34 18.19 -5.69
N GLY A 227 6.87 17.26 -4.89
CA GLY A 227 6.07 16.49 -3.94
C GLY A 227 5.93 17.14 -2.55
N ARG A 228 6.96 17.86 -2.11
CA ARG A 228 7.01 18.44 -0.76
C ARG A 228 6.36 19.82 -0.66
N VAL A 229 6.41 20.60 -1.73
CA VAL A 229 5.92 21.98 -1.86
C VAL A 229 5.45 22.18 -3.30
N PRO A 230 4.53 23.13 -3.56
CA PRO A 230 4.19 23.50 -4.92
C PRO A 230 5.44 23.96 -5.66
N HIS A 231 5.55 23.59 -6.95
CA HIS A 231 6.64 24.05 -7.79
C HIS A 231 6.52 25.56 -8.01
N MET A 232 7.63 26.27 -8.18
CA MET A 232 7.62 27.75 -8.29
C MET A 232 6.76 28.28 -9.44
N ASN A 233 6.54 27.44 -10.47
CA ASN A 233 5.74 27.78 -11.63
C ASN A 233 4.31 27.22 -11.59
N SER A 234 3.90 26.59 -10.48
CA SER A 234 2.54 26.07 -10.33
C SER A 234 1.53 27.22 -10.27
N GLU A 235 0.29 26.95 -10.65
CA GLU A 235 -0.81 27.93 -10.57
C GLU A 235 -1.04 28.40 -9.13
N SER A 236 -1.59 29.60 -8.96
CA SER A 236 -1.91 30.15 -7.64
C SER A 236 -2.87 29.27 -6.85
N SER A 237 -3.83 28.65 -7.53
CA SER A 237 -4.79 27.69 -6.95
C SER A 237 -4.10 26.51 -6.27
N VAL A 238 -3.04 25.97 -6.88
CA VAL A 238 -2.24 24.87 -6.31
C VAL A 238 -1.49 25.34 -5.06
N HIS A 239 -0.91 26.54 -5.11
CA HIS A 239 -0.23 27.13 -3.96
C HIS A 239 -1.19 27.37 -2.78
N GLU A 240 -2.36 27.92 -3.06
CA GLU A 240 -3.43 28.18 -2.09
C GLU A 240 -3.94 26.87 -1.46
N ALA A 241 -4.19 25.83 -2.26
CA ALA A 241 -4.58 24.51 -1.77
C ALA A 241 -3.52 23.93 -0.82
N TRP A 242 -2.24 23.93 -1.21
CA TRP A 242 -1.14 23.46 -0.36
C TRP A 242 -1.06 24.21 0.97
N GLN A 243 -1.19 25.54 0.95
CA GLN A 243 -1.16 26.33 2.17
C GLN A 243 -2.39 26.08 3.04
N SER A 244 -3.57 25.99 2.44
CA SER A 244 -4.82 25.71 3.15
C SER A 244 -4.77 24.37 3.87
N ILE A 245 -4.38 23.28 3.18
CA ILE A 245 -4.24 21.96 3.80
C ILE A 245 -3.27 22.00 4.99
N ARG A 246 -2.11 22.66 4.81
CA ARG A 246 -1.09 22.77 5.85
C ARG A 246 -1.56 23.57 7.07
N GLN A 247 -2.28 24.67 6.86
CA GLN A 247 -2.80 25.52 7.94
C GLN A 247 -3.97 24.86 8.68
N SER A 248 -4.79 24.09 7.97
CA SER A 248 -5.95 23.39 8.51
C SER A 248 -5.59 22.09 9.25
N SER A 249 -4.45 21.48 8.94
CA SER A 249 -3.97 20.27 9.61
C SER A 249 -3.50 20.57 11.05
N GLN A 250 -3.99 19.80 12.02
CA GLN A 250 -3.50 19.82 13.40
C GLN A 250 -2.17 19.07 13.52
N SER A 251 -2.04 17.96 12.79
CA SER A 251 -0.80 17.22 12.66
C SER A 251 -0.63 16.70 11.23
N MET A 252 0.62 16.68 10.77
CA MET A 252 1.00 16.13 9.47
C MET A 252 2.27 15.29 9.66
N ASN A 253 2.11 13.98 9.72
CA ASN A 253 3.20 13.04 9.92
C ASN A 253 3.57 12.40 8.59
N ARG A 254 4.78 12.68 8.13
CA ARG A 254 5.27 12.24 6.83
C ARG A 254 6.35 11.18 6.98
N ARG A 255 6.25 10.12 6.19
CA ARG A 255 7.25 9.04 6.09
C ARG A 255 7.59 8.79 4.64
N LEU A 256 8.85 8.47 4.36
CA LEU A 256 9.29 8.15 3.01
C LEU A 256 9.85 6.73 2.99
N LEU A 257 9.25 5.89 2.16
CA LEU A 257 9.73 4.55 1.85
C LEU A 257 10.66 4.64 0.63
N ILE A 258 11.87 4.09 0.77
CA ILE A 258 12.76 3.87 -0.38
C ILE A 258 12.38 2.51 -0.96
N VAL A 259 11.92 2.50 -2.21
CA VAL A 259 11.49 1.29 -2.89
C VAL A 259 12.68 0.36 -3.10
N GLY A 260 12.54 -0.89 -2.69
CA GLY A 260 13.62 -1.86 -2.58
C GLY A 260 13.60 -2.96 -3.63
N SER A 261 12.74 -2.89 -4.65
CA SER A 261 12.63 -3.91 -5.69
C SER A 261 12.21 -3.29 -7.03
N ASP A 262 12.61 -3.93 -8.12
CA ASP A 262 12.25 -3.60 -9.51
C ASP A 262 11.02 -4.39 -9.98
N TYR A 263 10.32 -5.05 -9.07
CA TYR A 263 9.06 -5.73 -9.39
C TYR A 263 8.02 -4.71 -9.90
N GLY A 264 7.68 -4.82 -11.17
CA GLY A 264 6.71 -3.93 -11.83
C GLY A 264 7.31 -2.91 -12.81
N THR A 265 8.64 -2.83 -12.97
CA THR A 265 9.27 -1.84 -13.87
C THR A 265 9.75 -2.39 -15.21
N ASN A 266 9.74 -3.71 -15.40
CA ASN A 266 10.22 -4.37 -16.62
C ASN A 266 9.08 -5.07 -17.39
N SER A 267 7.95 -4.38 -17.59
CA SER A 267 6.86 -4.84 -18.46
C SER A 267 6.62 -3.86 -19.59
#